data_AF-A0A3B1B0V4-F1
#
_entry.id   AF-A0A3B1B0V4-F1
#
_cell.length_a   1.000
_cell.length_b   1.000
_cell.length_c   1.000
_cell.angle_alpha   90.00
_cell.angle_beta   90.00
_cell.angle_gamma   90.00
#
_symmetry.space_group_name_H-M   'P 1'
#
loop_
_entity.id
_entity.type
_entity.pdbx_description
1 polymer ?
#
loop_
_entity_poly.entity_id
_entity_poly.type
_entity_poly.pdbx_seq_one_letter_code
_entity_poly.pdbx_strand_id
1 'polypeptide(L)'
;MQLSDLLSEDRIVCEVDTHSKKRALEALSQLLAQDQVYVTSGDIFDSLLSRERLGSTGIGYGVAIPHGRVKNTRQASGAFIRLKEGVDFDAIDRQPVDLIFALLVPEESTDEHLAILSELASLFNEQSFRDSLRQARDKDEIYSLIRERQQTQI
;
A
#
# COMPACT_ATOMS: atom_id res chain seq x y z
N MET A 1 -4.87 -15.01 -6.86
CA MET A 1 -5.23 -13.63 -7.22
C MET A 1 -3.97 -12.94 -7.69
N GLN A 2 -3.99 -12.17 -8.77
CA GLN A 2 -2.84 -11.37 -9.18
C GLN A 2 -2.82 -10.09 -8.33
N LEU A 3 -1.65 -9.58 -7.99
CA LEU A 3 -1.54 -8.31 -7.27
C LEU A 3 -2.17 -7.13 -8.06
N SER A 4 -2.31 -7.26 -9.38
CA SER A 4 -3.01 -6.35 -10.28
C SER A 4 -4.53 -6.35 -10.10
N ASP A 5 -5.10 -7.43 -9.54
CA ASP A 5 -6.52 -7.49 -9.18
C ASP A 5 -6.82 -6.67 -7.92
N LEU A 6 -5.81 -6.35 -7.10
CA LEU A 6 -5.97 -5.57 -5.88
C LEU A 6 -6.07 -4.07 -6.17
N LEU A 7 -5.41 -3.61 -7.22
CA LEU A 7 -5.18 -2.19 -7.48
C LEU A 7 -5.97 -1.71 -8.70
N SER A 8 -6.57 -0.53 -8.59
CA SER A 8 -7.12 0.21 -9.71
C SER A 8 -6.38 1.53 -9.87
N GLU A 9 -6.40 2.10 -11.07
CA GLU A 9 -5.80 3.41 -11.36
C GLU A 9 -6.36 4.54 -10.49
N ASP A 10 -7.61 4.42 -10.02
CA ASP A 10 -8.25 5.41 -9.16
C ASP A 10 -7.77 5.35 -7.71
N ARG A 11 -7.11 4.25 -7.32
CA ARG A 11 -6.47 4.08 -6.00
C ARG A 11 -4.96 4.33 -6.03
N ILE A 12 -4.47 5.00 -7.06
CA ILE A 12 -3.07 5.42 -7.19
C ILE A 12 -3.01 6.93 -7.19
N VAL A 13 -2.23 7.49 -6.26
CA VAL A 13 -1.99 8.94 -6.21
C VAL A 13 -0.50 9.23 -6.21
N CYS A 14 -0.09 10.06 -7.16
CA CYS A 14 1.26 10.59 -7.24
C CYS A 14 1.37 11.91 -6.48
N GLU A 15 2.55 12.17 -5.93
CA GLU A 15 2.91 13.46 -5.35
C GLU A 15 1.98 13.90 -4.21
N VAL A 16 1.64 12.98 -3.32
CA VAL A 16 0.85 13.30 -2.12
C VAL A 16 1.69 14.21 -1.21
N ASP A 17 1.12 15.37 -0.89
CA ASP A 17 1.72 16.35 0.00
C ASP A 17 1.25 16.10 1.44
N THR A 18 2.02 15.32 2.18
CA THR A 18 1.75 14.95 3.56
C THR A 18 3.05 14.88 4.36
N HIS A 19 3.01 15.35 5.60
CA HIS A 19 4.18 15.44 6.47
C HIS A 19 4.12 14.49 7.67
N SER A 20 3.21 13.52 7.68
CA SER A 20 3.17 12.54 8.77
C SER A 20 2.62 11.18 8.34
N LYS A 21 3.11 10.12 9.00
CA LYS A 21 2.57 8.76 8.94
C LYS A 21 1.05 8.73 9.06
N LYS A 22 0.49 9.42 10.05
CA LYS A 22 -0.97 9.44 10.29
C LYS A 22 -1.74 9.95 9.07
N ARG A 23 -1.31 11.07 8.49
CA ARG A 23 -1.95 11.67 7.32
C ARG A 23 -1.81 10.79 6.07
N ALA A 24 -0.68 10.10 5.91
CA ALA A 24 -0.51 9.11 4.84
C ALA A 24 -1.52 7.95 4.97
N LEU A 25 -1.71 7.42 6.19
CA LEU A 25 -2.71 6.39 6.47
C LEU A 25 -4.15 6.89 6.24
N GLU A 26 -4.47 8.14 6.62
CA GLU A 26 -5.77 8.76 6.34
C GLU A 26 -6.04 8.81 4.83
N ALA A 27 -5.07 9.24 4.01
CA ALA A 27 -5.18 9.29 2.56
C ALA A 27 -5.42 7.91 1.94
N LEU A 28 -4.63 6.91 2.35
CA LEU A 28 -4.80 5.52 1.88
C LEU A 28 -6.17 4.96 2.23
N SER A 29 -6.69 5.29 3.41
CA SER A 29 -8.00 4.83 3.87
C SER A 29 -9.14 5.45 3.05
N GLN A 30 -8.98 6.70 2.61
CA GLN A 30 -9.94 7.33 1.70
C GLN A 30 -9.94 6.67 0.32
N LEU A 31 -8.76 6.33 -0.22
CA LEU A 31 -8.64 5.64 -1.51
C LEU A 31 -9.26 4.24 -1.45
N LEU A 32 -8.96 3.46 -0.40
CA LEU A 32 -9.49 2.12 -0.21
C LEU A 32 -11.01 2.09 -0.03
N ALA A 33 -11.61 3.16 0.52
CA ALA A 33 -13.05 3.24 0.76
C ALA A 33 -13.89 3.49 -0.52
N GLN A 34 -13.28 3.95 -1.62
CA GLN A 34 -14.02 4.37 -2.82
C GLN A 34 -14.92 3.27 -3.39
N ASP A 35 -14.46 2.02 -3.34
CA ASP A 35 -15.18 0.87 -3.89
C ASP A 35 -15.87 0.02 -2.80
N GLN A 36 -15.93 0.52 -1.57
CA GLN A 36 -16.51 -0.20 -0.44
C GLN A 36 -17.94 0.27 -0.16
N VAL A 37 -18.87 -0.67 -0.12
CA VAL A 37 -20.30 -0.36 0.13
C VAL A 37 -20.61 -0.28 1.62
N TYR A 38 -19.93 -1.09 2.45
CA TYR A 38 -20.29 -1.30 3.86
C TYR A 38 -19.17 -0.93 4.84
N VAL A 39 -18.09 -0.32 4.35
CA VAL A 39 -16.90 -0.01 5.12
C VAL A 39 -16.55 1.45 4.89
N THR A 40 -16.40 2.21 5.96
CA THR A 40 -16.02 3.63 5.87
C THR A 40 -14.50 3.79 5.83
N SER A 41 -14.04 4.94 5.34
CA SER A 41 -12.62 5.31 5.45
C SER A 41 -12.14 5.39 6.90
N GLY A 42 -13.04 5.70 7.85
CA GLY A 42 -12.73 5.66 9.28
C GLY A 42 -12.43 4.24 9.78
N ASP A 43 -13.27 3.27 9.41
CA ASP A 43 -13.06 1.85 9.79
C ASP A 43 -11.74 1.30 9.23
N ILE A 44 -11.42 1.67 7.98
CA ILE A 44 -10.16 1.28 7.33
C ILE A 44 -8.98 1.94 8.03
N PHE A 45 -9.07 3.23 8.32
CA PHE A 45 -8.02 3.98 9.01
C PHE A 45 -7.73 3.38 10.39
N ASP A 46 -8.76 3.10 11.17
CA ASP A 46 -8.63 2.50 12.50
C ASP A 46 -8.00 1.10 12.42
N SER A 47 -8.32 0.33 11.38
CA SER A 47 -7.70 -0.98 11.14
C SER A 47 -6.21 -0.86 10.80
N LEU A 48 -5.85 0.00 9.84
CA LEU A 48 -4.46 0.25 9.46
C LEU A 48 -3.65 0.77 10.65
N LEU A 49 -4.19 1.77 11.38
CA LEU A 49 -3.52 2.37 12.53
C LEU A 49 -3.35 1.37 13.67
N SER A 50 -4.36 0.53 13.93
CA SER A 50 -4.28 -0.51 14.97
C SER A 50 -3.19 -1.52 14.64
N ARG A 51 -3.05 -1.92 13.37
CA ARG A 51 -1.94 -2.78 12.93
C ARG A 51 -0.58 -2.09 13.07
N GLU A 52 -0.48 -0.84 12.64
CA GLU A 52 0.76 -0.06 12.68
C GLU A 52 1.27 0.13 14.12
N ARG A 53 0.36 0.24 15.11
CA ARG A 53 0.72 0.31 16.54
C ARG A 53 1.38 -0.95 17.11
N LEU A 54 1.20 -2.11 16.48
CA LEU A 54 1.88 -3.35 16.89
C LEU A 54 3.35 -3.37 16.47
N GLY A 55 3.73 -2.49 15.54
CA GLY A 55 5.06 -2.39 14.97
C GLY A 55 4.97 -1.83 13.56
N SER A 56 5.95 -0.98 13.22
CA SER A 56 5.99 -0.29 11.94
C SER A 56 5.84 -1.26 10.76
N THR A 57 5.06 -0.85 9.77
CA THR A 57 4.97 -1.52 8.48
C THR A 57 5.93 -0.93 7.43
N GLY A 58 6.82 -0.03 7.85
CA GLY A 58 7.96 0.44 7.07
C GLY A 58 9.03 -0.63 6.94
N ILE A 59 9.13 -1.24 5.76
CA ILE A 59 10.03 -2.36 5.47
C ILE A 59 11.46 -1.92 5.08
N GLY A 60 11.69 -0.61 5.02
CA GLY A 60 12.96 0.00 4.64
C GLY A 60 13.00 0.45 3.18
N TYR A 61 14.13 1.02 2.77
CA TYR A 61 14.37 1.55 1.42
C TYR A 61 13.35 2.60 0.97
N GLY A 62 12.78 3.34 1.91
CA GLY A 62 11.71 4.31 1.69
C GLY A 62 10.34 3.71 1.37
N VAL A 63 10.09 2.45 1.75
CA VAL A 63 8.84 1.74 1.47
C VAL A 63 8.09 1.37 2.76
N ALA A 64 6.76 1.50 2.75
CA ALA A 64 5.87 0.90 3.74
C ALA A 64 4.72 0.11 3.10
N ILE A 65 4.29 -0.96 3.79
CA ILE A 65 3.17 -1.81 3.38
C ILE A 65 2.12 -1.88 4.52
N PRO A 66 1.46 -0.76 4.86
CA PRO A 66 0.41 -0.76 5.88
C PRO A 66 -0.72 -1.69 5.47
N HIS A 67 -1.21 -2.51 6.39
CA HIS A 67 -2.24 -3.49 6.07
C HIS A 67 -3.24 -3.64 7.21
N GLY A 68 -4.48 -3.97 6.86
CA GLY A 68 -5.59 -3.99 7.80
C GLY A 68 -6.61 -5.06 7.44
N ARG A 69 -7.22 -5.64 8.48
CA ARG A 69 -8.38 -6.52 8.35
C ARG A 69 -9.63 -5.71 8.63
N VAL A 70 -10.64 -5.80 7.77
CA VAL A 70 -11.92 -5.13 8.02
C VAL A 70 -13.09 -6.07 7.74
N LYS A 71 -14.16 -5.90 8.52
CA LYS A 71 -15.42 -6.62 8.37
C LYS A 71 -16.15 -6.17 7.10
N ASN A 72 -17.05 -6.99 6.59
CA ASN A 72 -17.95 -6.65 5.48
C ASN A 72 -17.26 -6.28 4.14
N THR A 73 -15.96 -6.53 4.00
CA THR A 73 -15.30 -6.57 2.68
C THR A 73 -15.24 -8.00 2.18
N ARG A 74 -15.50 -8.19 0.88
CA ARG A 74 -15.55 -9.52 0.24
C ARG A 74 -14.24 -9.92 -0.42
N GLN A 75 -13.41 -8.93 -0.76
CA GLN A 75 -12.18 -9.13 -1.53
C GLN A 75 -11.08 -8.26 -0.95
N ALA A 76 -9.85 -8.71 -1.09
CA ALA A 76 -8.71 -7.88 -0.78
C ALA A 76 -8.62 -6.72 -1.79
N SER A 77 -8.12 -5.57 -1.34
CA SER A 77 -7.93 -4.40 -2.18
C SER A 77 -6.67 -3.64 -1.76
N GLY A 78 -6.04 -3.00 -2.74
CA GLY A 78 -4.82 -2.23 -2.58
C GLY A 78 -5.01 -0.78 -2.95
N ALA A 79 -4.23 0.10 -2.32
CA ALA A 79 -4.06 1.48 -2.72
C ALA A 79 -2.58 1.85 -2.65
N PHE A 80 -2.13 2.71 -3.56
CA PHE A 80 -0.75 3.14 -3.62
C PHE A 80 -0.65 4.66 -3.60
N ILE A 81 0.25 5.19 -2.79
CA ILE A 81 0.64 6.59 -2.83
C ILE A 81 2.15 6.74 -2.95
N ARG A 82 2.58 7.69 -3.78
CA ARG A 82 3.93 8.24 -3.77
C ARG A 82 3.90 9.63 -3.16
N LEU A 83 4.68 9.85 -2.11
CA LEU A 83 4.78 11.15 -1.44
C LEU A 83 5.73 12.08 -2.21
N LYS A 84 5.53 13.40 -2.08
CA LYS A 84 6.51 14.39 -2.57
C LYS A 84 7.80 14.35 -1.75
N GLU A 85 7.65 14.25 -0.44
CA GLU A 85 8.74 14.14 0.52
C GLU A 85 8.46 12.94 1.42
N GLY A 86 9.49 12.15 1.69
CA GLY A 86 9.35 11.00 2.56
C GLY A 86 9.04 11.42 4.00
N VAL A 87 8.20 10.66 4.68
CA VAL A 87 7.82 10.92 6.08
C VAL A 87 8.49 9.94 7.03
N ASP A 88 8.70 10.35 8.27
CA ASP A 88 9.10 9.42 9.32
C ASP A 88 7.99 8.39 9.52
N PHE A 89 8.33 7.15 9.19
CA PHE A 89 7.44 6.00 9.28
C PHE A 89 7.92 4.99 10.33
N ASP A 90 8.85 5.34 11.21
CA ASP A 90 9.50 4.39 12.13
C ASP A 90 10.03 3.14 11.39
N ALA A 91 10.50 3.31 10.14
CA ALA A 91 10.91 2.20 9.29
C ALA A 91 12.11 1.45 9.91
N ILE A 92 12.25 0.17 9.56
CA ILE A 92 13.29 -0.71 10.14
C ILE A 92 14.73 -0.18 9.97
N ASP A 93 14.99 0.53 8.87
CA ASP A 93 16.27 1.15 8.54
C ASP A 93 16.35 2.64 8.89
N ARG A 94 15.29 3.18 9.52
CA ARG A 94 15.11 4.59 9.90
C ARG A 94 15.13 5.57 8.73
N GLN A 95 14.99 5.10 7.49
CA GLN A 95 14.84 5.99 6.34
C GLN A 95 13.40 6.53 6.26
N PRO A 96 13.23 7.79 5.79
CA PRO A 96 11.90 8.31 5.51
C PRO A 96 11.24 7.53 4.38
N VAL A 97 9.92 7.32 4.49
CA VAL A 97 9.12 6.54 3.53
C VAL A 97 8.40 7.45 2.56
N ASP A 98 8.60 7.22 1.27
CA ASP A 98 7.97 7.96 0.17
C ASP A 98 7.06 7.07 -0.71
N LEU A 99 7.26 5.75 -0.71
CA LEU A 99 6.42 4.79 -1.44
C LEU A 99 5.58 4.00 -0.44
N ILE A 100 4.25 4.07 -0.54
CA ILE A 100 3.36 3.39 0.40
C ILE A 100 2.29 2.61 -0.34
N PHE A 101 2.25 1.30 -0.13
CA PHE A 101 1.21 0.41 -0.65
C PHE A 101 0.35 -0.12 0.51
N ALA A 102 -0.89 0.35 0.63
CA ALA A 102 -1.81 -0.18 1.62
C ALA A 102 -2.54 -1.43 1.11
N LEU A 103 -2.72 -2.42 1.99
CA LEU A 103 -3.48 -3.63 1.71
C LEU A 103 -4.64 -3.80 2.70
N LEU A 104 -5.86 -3.80 2.19
CA LEU A 104 -7.06 -4.13 2.94
C LEU A 104 -7.47 -5.57 2.64
N VAL A 105 -7.69 -6.39 3.65
CA VAL A 105 -8.13 -7.79 3.48
C VAL A 105 -9.39 -8.10 4.31
N PRO A 106 -10.21 -9.09 3.88
CA PRO A 106 -11.31 -9.60 4.69
C PRO A 106 -10.83 -10.17 6.03
N GLU A 107 -11.65 -9.99 7.09
CA GLU A 107 -11.35 -10.50 8.43
C GLU A 107 -11.07 -12.01 8.46
N GLU A 108 -11.79 -12.79 7.64
CA GLU A 108 -11.69 -14.26 7.59
C GLU A 108 -10.51 -14.80 6.75
N SER A 109 -9.73 -13.95 6.07
CA SER A 109 -8.63 -14.41 5.21
C SER A 109 -7.37 -14.75 6.02
N THR A 110 -6.98 -16.03 6.15
CA THR A 110 -5.82 -16.41 6.98
C THR A 110 -4.55 -16.75 6.20
N ASP A 111 -4.61 -17.37 5.02
CA ASP A 111 -3.36 -17.78 4.34
C ASP A 111 -3.06 -16.94 3.09
N GLU A 112 -4.10 -16.55 2.35
CA GLU A 112 -3.95 -15.77 1.12
C GLU A 112 -3.32 -14.39 1.38
N HIS A 113 -3.67 -13.73 2.48
CA HIS A 113 -3.12 -12.41 2.79
C HIS A 113 -1.61 -12.41 3.08
N LEU A 114 -1.08 -13.46 3.70
CA LEU A 114 0.37 -13.57 3.96
C LEU A 114 1.14 -13.79 2.66
N ALA A 115 0.57 -14.54 1.72
CA ALA A 115 1.15 -14.72 0.39
C ALA A 115 1.24 -13.37 -0.35
N ILE A 116 0.15 -12.59 -0.35
CA ILE A 116 0.14 -11.25 -0.97
C ILE A 116 1.17 -10.31 -0.33
N LEU A 117 1.25 -10.30 1.00
CA LEU A 117 2.22 -9.49 1.72
C LEU A 117 3.67 -9.90 1.41
N SER A 118 3.93 -11.20 1.30
CA SER A 118 5.25 -11.70 0.90
C SER A 118 5.59 -11.29 -0.52
N GLU A 119 4.64 -11.39 -1.45
CA GLU A 119 4.82 -10.98 -2.84
C GLU A 119 5.11 -9.47 -2.95
N LEU A 120 4.33 -8.64 -2.24
CA LEU A 120 4.58 -7.20 -2.15
C LEU A 120 5.98 -6.89 -1.61
N ALA A 121 6.36 -7.52 -0.50
CA ALA A 121 7.67 -7.31 0.12
C ALA A 121 8.81 -7.71 -0.83
N SER A 122 8.68 -8.86 -1.53
CA SER A 122 9.64 -9.30 -2.54
C SER A 122 9.76 -8.33 -3.70
N LEU A 123 8.63 -7.86 -4.24
CA LEU A 123 8.58 -6.88 -5.31
C LEU A 123 9.26 -5.57 -4.92
N PHE A 124 8.94 -5.03 -3.73
CA PHE A 124 9.55 -3.82 -3.21
C PHE A 124 11.00 -3.99 -2.77
N ASN A 125 11.52 -5.22 -2.61
CA ASN A 125 12.92 -5.47 -2.31
C ASN A 125 13.84 -5.22 -3.53
N GLU A 126 13.29 -5.24 -4.74
CA GLU A 126 14.03 -4.92 -5.96
C GLU A 126 14.32 -3.41 -6.08
N GLN A 127 15.60 -3.02 -6.06
CA GLN A 127 16.00 -1.62 -6.20
C GLN A 127 15.52 -1.00 -7.52
N SER A 128 15.69 -1.73 -8.64
CA SER A 128 15.27 -1.24 -9.96
C SER A 128 13.78 -0.94 -10.02
N PHE A 129 12.96 -1.72 -9.32
CA PHE A 129 11.52 -1.49 -9.24
C PHE A 129 11.19 -0.24 -8.44
N ARG A 130 11.77 -0.07 -7.24
CA ARG A 130 11.59 1.14 -6.43
C ARG A 130 12.01 2.40 -7.19
N ASP A 131 13.14 2.34 -7.88
CA ASP A 131 13.66 3.48 -8.65
C ASP A 131 12.72 3.82 -9.83
N SER A 132 12.17 2.80 -10.50
CA SER A 132 11.17 3.00 -11.56
C SER A 132 9.90 3.67 -11.01
N LEU A 133 9.40 3.23 -9.85
CA LEU A 133 8.23 3.84 -9.20
C LEU A 133 8.48 5.30 -8.81
N ARG A 134 9.70 5.67 -8.40
CA ARG A 134 10.06 7.06 -8.08
C ARG A 134 10.18 7.93 -9.32
N GLN A 135 10.61 7.36 -10.44
CA GLN A 135 10.79 8.08 -11.70
C GLN A 135 9.52 8.15 -12.56
N ALA A 136 8.52 7.31 -12.29
CA ALA A 136 7.26 7.28 -13.02
C ALA A 136 6.59 8.66 -13.05
N ARG A 137 6.08 9.07 -14.21
CA ARG A 137 5.58 10.43 -14.41
C ARG A 137 4.19 10.64 -13.83
N ASP A 138 3.37 9.60 -13.87
CA ASP A 138 1.96 9.65 -13.50
C ASP A 138 1.49 8.31 -12.93
N LYS A 139 0.21 8.29 -12.55
CA LYS A 139 -0.44 7.12 -11.95
C LYS A 139 -0.55 5.95 -12.92
N ASP A 140 -0.65 6.21 -14.22
CA ASP A 140 -0.82 5.20 -15.26
C ASP A 140 0.49 4.44 -15.49
N GLU A 141 1.62 5.16 -15.46
CA GLU A 141 2.96 4.56 -15.49
C GLU A 141 3.23 3.72 -14.24
N ILE A 142 2.84 4.20 -13.05
CA ILE A 142 2.93 3.41 -11.80
C ILE A 142 2.07 2.14 -11.89
N TYR A 143 0.83 2.27 -12.38
CA TYR A 143 -0.07 1.12 -12.54
C TYR A 143 0.53 0.07 -13.47
N SER A 144 1.04 0.50 -14.62
CA SER A 144 1.71 -0.37 -15.60
C SER A 144 2.91 -1.08 -14.99
N LEU A 145 3.78 -0.37 -14.27
CA LEU A 145 4.95 -0.96 -13.61
C LEU A 145 4.57 -2.05 -12.59
N ILE A 146 3.56 -1.80 -11.75
CA ILE A 146 3.07 -2.77 -10.75
C ILE A 146 2.48 -4.01 -11.45
N ARG A 147 1.76 -3.81 -12.57
CA ARG A 147 1.16 -4.90 -13.34
C ARG A 147 2.17 -5.76 -14.08
N GLU A 148 3.13 -5.15 -14.77
CA GLU A 148 4.13 -5.86 -15.59
C GLU A 148 5.07 -6.71 -14.75
N ARG A 149 5.49 -6.21 -13.58
CA ARG A 149 6.42 -6.93 -12.70
C ARG A 149 5.84 -8.21 -12.10
N GLN A 150 4.52 -8.30 -11.93
CA GLN A 150 3.87 -9.55 -11.53
C GLN A 150 3.91 -10.62 -12.62
N GLN A 151 3.84 -10.22 -13.89
CA GLN A 151 3.84 -11.15 -15.00
C GLN A 151 5.22 -11.80 -15.23
N THR A 152 6.29 -11.18 -14.70
CA THR A 152 7.67 -11.63 -14.93
C THR A 152 8.18 -12.59 -13.84
N GLN A 153 7.42 -12.83 -12.76
CA GLN A 153 7.79 -13.73 -11.65
C GLN A 153 7.28 -15.18 -11.81
N ILE A 154 6.82 -15.58 -13.00
CA ILE A 154 6.38 -16.96 -13.32
C ILE A 154 7.44 -17.67 -14.17
#